data_AF-A0A8T4R9Y3-F1
#
_entry.id   AF-A0A8T4R9Y3-F1
#
_cell.length_a   1.000
_cell.length_b   1.000
_cell.length_c   1.000
_cell.angle_alpha   90.00
_cell.angle_beta   90.00
_cell.angle_gamma   90.00
#
_symmetry.space_group_name_H-M   'P 1'
#
loop_
_entity.id
_entity.type
_entity.pdbx_description
1 polymer ?
#
loop_
_entity_poly.entity_id
_entity_poly.type
_entity_poly.pdbx_seq_one_letter_code
_entity_poly.pdbx_strand_id
1 'polypeptide(L)'
;MLTHLALFIVFGILGWIVDTAYRSYDAGKYHPHTMIPGFSIIYGLGGVLLLMLFKYTQLPVIADIVVGGTATTTLEFIGGWFCHKVLARKMWDYSEHPYNYYGYIDAEHTIYWFILTGAVRFVFAYLPI
;
A
#
# COMPACT_ATOMS: atom_id res chain seq x y z
N MET A 1 -20.68 -5.33 2.30
CA MET A 1 -20.34 -5.18 0.87
C MET A 1 -20.10 -3.72 0.48
N LEU A 2 -21.07 -2.82 0.65
CA LEU A 2 -20.95 -1.40 0.25
C LEU A 2 -19.77 -0.66 0.94
N THR A 3 -19.53 -0.92 2.23
CA THR A 3 -18.42 -0.31 2.99
C THR A 3 -17.04 -0.69 2.44
N HIS A 4 -16.86 -1.93 1.96
CA HIS A 4 -15.56 -2.39 1.46
C HIS A 4 -15.26 -1.75 0.11
N LEU A 5 -16.27 -1.59 -0.75
CA LEU A 5 -16.12 -0.89 -2.02
C LEU A 5 -15.83 0.60 -1.81
N ALA A 6 -16.53 1.25 -0.88
CA ALA A 6 -16.27 2.65 -0.54
C ALA A 6 -14.83 2.85 -0.03
N LEU A 7 -14.36 1.97 0.86
CA LEU A 7 -12.99 2.03 1.36
C LEU A 7 -11.96 1.72 0.27
N PHE A 8 -12.22 0.74 -0.59
CA PHE A 8 -11.37 0.48 -1.77
C PHE A 8 -11.20 1.73 -2.64
N ILE A 9 -12.29 2.45 -2.90
CA ILE A 9 -12.27 3.69 -3.68
C ILE A 9 -11.48 4.79 -2.95
N VAL A 10 -11.80 5.02 -1.66
CA VAL A 10 -11.14 6.07 -0.86
C VAL A 10 -9.65 5.81 -0.74
N PHE A 11 -9.24 4.61 -0.33
CA PHE A 11 -7.83 4.27 -0.19
C PHE A 11 -7.09 4.26 -1.53
N GLY A 12 -7.74 3.87 -2.63
CA GLY A 12 -7.09 3.93 -3.94
C GLY A 12 -6.89 5.36 -4.46
N ILE A 13 -7.80 6.30 -4.14
CA ILE A 13 -7.60 7.73 -4.44
C ILE A 13 -6.49 8.32 -3.55
N LEU A 14 -6.55 8.09 -2.25
CA LEU A 14 -5.52 8.57 -1.30
C LEU A 14 -4.14 8.01 -1.67
N GLY A 15 -4.08 6.72 -2.01
CA GLY A 15 -2.87 6.07 -2.46
C GLY A 15 -2.32 6.65 -3.76
N TRP A 16 -3.19 6.99 -4.72
CA TRP A 16 -2.76 7.70 -5.93
C TRP A 16 -2.17 9.07 -5.61
N ILE A 17 -2.76 9.82 -4.67
CA ILE A 17 -2.23 11.12 -4.23
C ILE A 17 -0.84 10.94 -3.62
N VAL A 18 -0.68 9.98 -2.70
CA VAL A 18 0.60 9.71 -2.03
C VAL A 18 1.68 9.26 -3.02
N ASP A 19 1.39 8.27 -3.87
CA ASP A 19 2.34 7.75 -4.87
C ASP A 19 2.72 8.84 -5.88
N THR A 20 1.75 9.61 -6.37
CA THR A 20 2.01 10.71 -7.29
C THR A 20 2.83 11.80 -6.63
N ALA A 21 2.58 12.14 -5.36
CA ALA A 21 3.35 13.14 -4.63
C ALA A 21 4.80 12.69 -4.43
N TYR A 22 5.01 11.44 -3.97
CA TYR A 22 6.34 10.86 -3.77
C TYR A 22 7.15 10.84 -5.08
N ARG A 23 6.57 10.28 -6.15
CA ARG A 23 7.24 10.20 -7.46
C ARG A 23 7.48 11.56 -8.09
N SER A 24 6.56 12.51 -7.90
CA SER A 24 6.74 13.85 -8.44
C SER A 24 7.82 14.63 -7.69
N TYR A 25 7.96 14.38 -6.38
CA TYR A 25 9.04 14.92 -5.56
C TYR A 25 10.39 14.37 -6.03
N ASP A 26 10.51 13.05 -6.15
CA ASP A 26 11.74 12.39 -6.60
C ASP A 26 12.14 12.79 -8.03
N ALA A 27 11.18 12.87 -8.95
CA ALA A 27 11.41 13.27 -10.34
C ALA A 27 11.61 14.78 -10.54
N GLY A 28 11.33 15.61 -9.52
CA GLY A 28 11.34 17.08 -9.60
C GLY A 28 10.28 17.68 -10.54
N LYS A 29 9.29 16.90 -10.97
CA LYS A 29 8.20 17.30 -11.88
C LYS A 29 6.99 16.41 -11.68
N TYR A 30 5.81 16.88 -12.09
CA TYR A 30 4.58 16.08 -12.02
C TYR A 30 4.73 14.75 -12.80
N HIS A 31 4.68 13.63 -12.08
CA HIS A 31 4.96 12.30 -12.61
C HIS A 31 4.04 11.22 -12.03
N PRO A 32 2.73 11.23 -12.35
CA PRO A 32 1.81 10.18 -11.91
C PRO A 32 2.12 8.87 -12.64
N HIS A 33 2.15 7.74 -11.91
CA HIS A 33 2.46 6.43 -12.50
C HIS A 33 1.58 5.31 -11.94
N THR A 34 0.27 5.38 -12.22
CA THR A 34 -0.69 4.33 -11.88
C THR A 34 -1.28 3.68 -13.14
N MET A 35 -1.73 2.42 -13.00
CA MET A 35 -2.40 1.71 -14.11
C MET A 35 -3.71 2.38 -14.53
N ILE A 36 -4.41 3.00 -13.57
CA ILE A 36 -5.64 3.76 -13.78
C ILE A 36 -5.34 5.22 -13.40
N PRO A 37 -5.52 6.20 -14.30
CA PRO A 37 -5.33 7.60 -13.97
C PRO A 37 -6.20 8.02 -12.78
N GLY A 38 -5.62 8.64 -11.77
CA GLY A 38 -6.35 9.09 -10.58
C GLY A 38 -6.62 8.02 -9.52
N PHE A 39 -6.15 6.78 -9.72
CA PHE A 39 -6.49 5.67 -8.84
C PHE A 39 -5.38 4.61 -8.71
N SER A 40 -5.05 4.23 -7.48
CA SER A 40 -4.08 3.19 -7.17
C SER A 40 -4.78 1.91 -6.69
N ILE A 41 -4.78 0.87 -7.55
CA ILE A 41 -5.38 -0.43 -7.23
C ILE A 41 -4.75 -1.05 -5.98
N ILE A 42 -3.42 -0.99 -5.86
CA ILE A 42 -2.71 -1.66 -4.77
C ILE A 42 -3.01 -1.02 -3.40
N TYR A 43 -3.15 0.31 -3.36
CA TYR A 43 -3.55 1.00 -2.12
C TYR A 43 -5.01 0.74 -1.79
N GLY A 44 -5.91 0.68 -2.78
CA GLY A 44 -7.28 0.25 -2.57
C GLY A 44 -7.37 -1.16 -1.96
N LEU A 45 -6.62 -2.11 -2.52
CA LEU A 45 -6.53 -3.48 -2.00
C LEU A 45 -5.93 -3.51 -0.59
N GLY A 46 -4.85 -2.75 -0.36
CA GLY A 46 -4.20 -2.64 0.95
C GLY A 46 -5.15 -2.10 2.03
N GLY A 47 -5.94 -1.08 1.71
CA GLY A 47 -6.94 -0.53 2.63
C GLY A 47 -8.02 -1.54 3.02
N VAL A 48 -8.53 -2.30 2.06
CA VAL A 48 -9.50 -3.38 2.33
C VAL A 48 -8.87 -4.52 3.13
N LEU A 49 -7.63 -4.90 2.79
CA LEU A 49 -6.86 -5.92 3.50
C LEU A 49 -6.69 -5.56 4.99
N LEU A 50 -6.28 -4.32 5.28
CA LEU A 50 -6.11 -3.83 6.64
C LEU A 50 -7.44 -3.75 7.41
N LEU A 51 -8.51 -3.29 6.76
CA LEU A 51 -9.86 -3.31 7.36
C LEU A 51 -10.25 -4.74 7.78
N MET A 52 -10.08 -5.71 6.87
CA MET A 52 -10.44 -7.10 7.16
C MET A 52 -9.58 -7.64 8.30
N LEU A 53 -8.28 -7.37 8.29
CA LEU A 53 -7.39 -7.73 9.38
C LEU A 53 -7.93 -7.19 10.72
N PHE A 54 -8.05 -5.87 10.86
CA PHE A 54 -8.43 -5.24 12.13
C PHE A 54 -9.82 -5.64 12.62
N LYS A 55 -10.77 -5.87 11.70
CA LYS A 55 -12.13 -6.27 12.05
C LYS A 55 -12.21 -7.71 12.58
N TYR A 56 -11.45 -8.63 11.98
CA TYR A 56 -11.63 -10.06 12.23
C TYR A 56 -10.61 -10.65 13.20
N THR A 57 -9.43 -10.07 13.37
CA THR A 57 -8.39 -10.62 14.26
C THR A 57 -8.39 -10.03 15.66
N GLN A 58 -8.87 -8.78 15.83
CA GLN A 58 -8.95 -8.07 17.11
C GLN A 58 -7.65 -8.16 17.95
N LEU A 59 -6.50 -8.09 17.30
CA LEU A 59 -5.21 -8.23 17.97
C LEU A 59 -4.88 -6.97 18.81
N PRO A 60 -3.92 -7.07 19.74
CA PRO A 60 -3.31 -5.89 20.33
C PRO A 60 -2.74 -4.96 19.25
N VAL A 61 -2.78 -3.65 19.48
CA VAL A 61 -2.39 -2.62 18.49
C VAL A 61 -1.03 -2.89 17.84
N ILE A 62 -0.02 -3.28 18.64
CA ILE A 62 1.31 -3.59 18.12
C ILE A 62 1.30 -4.82 17.20
N ALA A 63 0.54 -5.86 17.55
CA ALA A 63 0.42 -7.05 16.73
C ALA A 63 -0.34 -6.76 15.42
N ASP A 64 -1.38 -5.92 15.46
CA ASP A 64 -2.07 -5.44 14.25
C ASP A 64 -1.12 -4.68 13.31
N ILE A 65 -0.23 -3.85 13.85
CA ILE A 65 0.76 -3.11 13.05
C ILE A 65 1.77 -4.07 12.42
N VAL A 66 2.27 -5.05 13.17
CA VAL A 66 3.25 -6.00 12.66
C VAL A 66 2.64 -6.88 11.58
N VAL A 67 1.45 -7.43 11.81
CA VAL A 67 0.77 -8.29 10.83
C VAL A 67 0.33 -7.48 9.61
N GLY A 68 -0.24 -6.30 9.82
CA GLY A 68 -0.72 -5.43 8.73
C GLY A 68 0.42 -4.87 7.88
N GLY A 69 1.52 -4.44 8.50
CA GLY A 69 2.73 -4.00 7.80
C GLY A 69 3.33 -5.14 6.97
N THR A 70 3.45 -6.33 7.55
CA THR A 70 3.93 -7.52 6.83
C THR A 70 3.00 -7.88 5.66
N ALA A 71 1.68 -7.82 5.87
CA ALA A 71 0.69 -8.15 4.84
C ALA A 71 0.69 -7.14 3.69
N THR A 72 0.86 -5.85 3.98
CA THR A 72 0.95 -4.79 2.95
C THR A 72 2.27 -4.83 2.18
N THR A 73 3.40 -5.09 2.84
CA THR A 73 4.68 -5.39 2.14
C THR A 73 4.56 -6.64 1.26
N THR A 74 3.87 -7.68 1.73
CA THR A 74 3.63 -8.88 0.92
C THR A 74 2.75 -8.57 -0.29
N LEU A 75 1.73 -7.73 -0.12
CA LEU A 75 0.88 -7.26 -1.21
C LEU A 75 1.70 -6.47 -2.24
N GLU A 76 2.60 -5.60 -1.80
CA GLU A 76 3.56 -4.89 -2.67
C GLU A 76 4.42 -5.87 -3.46
N PHE A 77 5.05 -6.83 -2.79
CA PHE A 77 5.85 -7.85 -3.47
C PHE A 77 5.06 -8.60 -4.55
N ILE A 78 3.87 -9.10 -4.20
CA ILE A 78 3.02 -9.84 -5.15
C ILE A 78 2.58 -8.93 -6.29
N GLY A 79 2.20 -7.68 -6.00
CA GLY A 79 1.78 -6.70 -7.00
C GLY A 79 2.91 -6.36 -7.98
N GLY A 80 4.11 -6.10 -7.46
CA GLY A 80 5.29 -5.80 -8.26
C GLY A 80 5.68 -6.99 -9.14
N TRP A 81 5.70 -8.19 -8.55
CA TRP A 81 5.96 -9.43 -9.29
C TRP A 81 4.91 -9.68 -10.38
N PHE A 82 3.62 -9.52 -10.07
CA PHE A 82 2.53 -9.75 -11.01
C PHE A 82 2.58 -8.76 -12.18
N CYS A 83 2.74 -7.47 -11.89
CA CYS A 83 2.88 -6.44 -12.92
C CYS A 83 4.08 -6.74 -13.83
N HIS A 84 5.23 -7.12 -13.24
CA HIS A 84 6.42 -7.42 -14.03
C HIS A 84 6.28 -8.71 -14.85
N LYS A 85 5.85 -9.83 -14.24
CA LYS A 85 5.88 -11.16 -14.86
C LYS A 85 4.65 -11.48 -15.70
N VAL A 86 3.48 -10.98 -15.31
CA VAL A 86 2.22 -11.29 -15.99
C VAL A 86 1.83 -10.16 -16.95
N LEU A 87 1.97 -8.91 -16.52
CA LEU A 87 1.57 -7.75 -17.34
C LEU A 87 2.72 -7.17 -18.18
N ALA A 88 3.94 -7.71 -18.05
CA ALA A 88 5.15 -7.20 -18.70
C ALA A 88 5.36 -5.69 -18.49
N ARG A 89 4.97 -5.18 -17.32
CA ARG A 89 5.06 -3.77 -16.95
C ARG A 89 5.71 -3.63 -15.58
N LYS A 90 6.84 -2.95 -15.53
CA LYS A 90 7.53 -2.64 -14.27
C LYS A 90 7.01 -1.29 -13.74
N MET A 91 6.15 -1.36 -12.73
CA MET A 91 5.50 -0.17 -12.14
C MET A 91 6.44 0.59 -11.19
N TRP A 92 7.38 -0.12 -10.54
CA TRP A 92 8.45 0.43 -9.73
C TRP A 92 9.66 -0.50 -9.77
N ASP A 93 10.82 0.03 -9.39
CA ASP A 93 12.09 -0.68 -9.40
C ASP A 93 12.98 -0.24 -8.23
N TYR A 94 13.05 -1.08 -7.20
CA TYR A 94 13.90 -0.84 -6.03
C TYR A 94 15.25 -1.56 -6.11
N SER A 95 15.68 -2.02 -7.29
CA SER A 95 16.91 -2.81 -7.44
C SER A 95 18.18 -2.09 -6.96
N GLU A 96 18.19 -0.75 -7.02
CA GLU A 96 19.29 0.09 -6.54
C GLU A 96 19.16 0.48 -5.06
N HIS A 97 18.06 0.13 -4.39
CA HIS A 97 17.85 0.46 -2.98
C HIS A 97 18.52 -0.58 -2.06
N PRO A 98 19.04 -0.16 -0.89
CA PRO A 98 19.61 -1.09 0.07
C PRO A 98 18.56 -2.06 0.62
N TYR A 99 18.97 -3.32 0.83
CA TYR A 99 18.09 -4.39 1.32
C TYR A 99 16.85 -4.67 0.45
N ASN A 100 16.94 -4.41 -0.86
CA ASN A 100 15.89 -4.77 -1.79
C ASN A 100 15.79 -6.29 -2.02
N TYR A 101 14.61 -6.74 -2.42
CA TYR A 101 14.36 -8.12 -2.82
C TYR A 101 13.80 -8.16 -4.24
N TYR A 102 14.64 -8.60 -5.19
CA TYR A 102 14.36 -8.63 -6.63
C TYR A 102 13.88 -7.28 -7.23
N GLY A 103 14.15 -6.17 -6.53
CA GLY A 103 13.63 -4.84 -6.88
C GLY A 103 12.11 -4.66 -6.72
N TYR A 104 11.39 -5.59 -6.09
CA TYR A 104 9.93 -5.47 -5.86
C TYR A 104 9.58 -4.83 -4.53
N ILE A 105 10.37 -5.07 -3.50
CA ILE A 105 10.26 -4.46 -2.16
C ILE A 105 11.66 -4.10 -1.67
N ASP A 106 11.74 -3.16 -0.74
CA ASP A 106 12.96 -2.79 -0.02
C ASP A 106 12.66 -2.48 1.46
N ALA A 107 13.70 -2.19 2.24
CA ALA A 107 13.53 -1.88 3.65
C ALA A 107 12.81 -0.53 3.89
N GLU A 108 13.07 0.48 3.05
CA GLU A 108 12.50 1.81 3.20
C GLU A 108 10.98 1.81 3.04
N HIS A 109 10.47 1.25 1.94
CA HIS A 109 9.04 1.17 1.67
C HIS A 109 8.36 0.21 2.64
N THR A 110 9.03 -0.87 3.06
CA THR A 110 8.56 -1.72 4.15
C THR A 110 8.31 -0.90 5.42
N ILE A 111 9.22 0.01 5.81
CA ILE A 111 9.00 0.88 6.97
C ILE A 111 7.79 1.80 6.73
N TYR A 112 7.63 2.38 5.53
CA TYR A 112 6.47 3.20 5.18
C TYR A 112 5.15 2.43 5.32
N TRP A 113 5.10 1.17 4.91
CA TRP A 113 3.92 0.32 5.07
C TRP A 113 3.56 0.06 6.54
N PHE A 114 4.55 -0.12 7.41
CA PHE A 114 4.32 -0.26 8.86
C PHE A 114 3.79 1.04 9.47
N ILE A 115 4.35 2.19 9.09
CA ILE A 115 3.88 3.51 9.54
C ILE A 115 2.43 3.76 9.08
N LEU A 116 2.14 3.52 7.80
CA LEU A 116 0.80 3.67 7.23
C LEU A 116 -0.19 2.71 7.90
N THR A 117 0.20 1.46 8.15
CA THR A 117 -0.63 0.50 8.90
C THR A 117 -0.97 1.03 10.29
N GLY A 118 0.01 1.59 11.01
CA GLY A 118 -0.22 2.23 12.32
C GLY A 118 -1.17 3.41 12.24
N ALA A 119 -1.00 4.29 11.25
CA ALA A 119 -1.89 5.44 11.03
C ALA A 119 -3.33 4.99 10.75
N VAL A 120 -3.52 4.00 9.87
CA VAL A 120 -4.85 3.43 9.59
C VAL A 120 -5.42 2.77 10.84
N ARG A 121 -4.63 1.98 11.58
CA ARG A 121 -5.08 1.32 12.80
C ARG A 121 -5.54 2.32 13.87
N PHE A 122 -4.86 3.46 13.98
CA PHE A 122 -5.25 4.56 14.86
C PHE A 122 -6.57 5.18 14.41
N VAL A 123 -6.71 5.52 13.13
CA VAL A 123 -7.97 6.06 12.57
C VAL A 123 -9.14 5.11 12.82
N PHE A 124 -8.95 3.81 12.63
CA PHE A 124 -9.97 2.78 12.83
C PHE A 124 -10.29 2.52 14.31
N ALA A 125 -9.42 2.91 15.25
CA ALA A 125 -9.74 2.86 16.66
C ALA A 125 -10.82 3.89 17.07
N TYR A 126 -10.96 4.97 16.29
CA TYR A 126 -11.89 6.07 16.57
C TYR A 126 -13.06 6.15 15.57
N LEU A 127 -13.00 5.40 14.47
CA LEU A 127 -14.11 5.28 13.53
C LEU A 127 -14.96 4.04 13.88
N PRO A 128 -16.26 4.20 14.17
CA PRO A 128 -17.17 3.07 14.31
C PRO A 128 -17.46 2.48 12.92
N ILE A 129 -16.75 1.43 12.53
CA ILE A 129 -16.92 0.71 11.24
C ILE A 129 -17.23 -0.78 11.46
#